data_AF-A0A9E5C1P7-F1
#
_entry.id   AF-A0A9E5C1P7-F1
#
_cell.length_a   1.000
_cell.length_b   1.000
_cell.length_c   1.000
_cell.angle_alpha   90.00
_cell.angle_beta   90.00
_cell.angle_gamma   90.00
#
_symmetry.space_group_name_H-M   'P 1'
#
loop_
_entity.id
_entity.type
_entity.pdbx_description
1 polymer ?
#
loop_
_entity_poly.entity_id
_entity_poly.type
_entity_poly.pdbx_seq_one_letter_code
_entity_poly.pdbx_strand_id
1 'polypeptide(L)'
;MIKLTPAIASDICMNQCRAGCCRGPIVLELTPEEVAPFQDQALRLGADLQIGRSPQGGGWVRFADYPGERCPMLDGKTFACRIYRDRPQRCRDFPQRPVPGCAISGWASGMDNK
;
A
#
# COMPACT_ATOMS: atom_id res chain seq x y z
N MET A 1 6.93 -20.65 9.80
CA MET A 1 6.50 -19.25 9.56
C MET A 1 7.73 -18.38 9.44
N ILE A 2 8.07 -17.91 8.23
CA ILE A 2 9.11 -16.88 8.07
C ILE A 2 8.51 -15.58 8.59
N LYS A 3 8.97 -15.09 9.76
CA LYS A 3 8.65 -13.74 10.20
C LYS A 3 9.42 -12.77 9.30
N LEU A 4 8.75 -12.20 8.32
CA LEU A 4 9.32 -11.12 7.51
C LEU A 4 9.46 -9.87 8.37
N THR A 5 10.67 -9.36 8.55
CA THR A 5 10.88 -8.05 9.18
C THR A 5 10.39 -6.95 8.23
N PRO A 6 10.03 -5.76 8.73
CA PRO A 6 9.63 -4.65 7.86
C PRO A 6 10.68 -4.29 6.80
N ALA A 7 11.98 -4.45 7.12
CA ALA A 7 13.06 -4.20 6.17
C ALA A 7 13.04 -5.22 5.00
N ILE A 8 12.95 -6.51 5.31
CA ILE A 8 12.87 -7.58 4.30
C ILE A 8 11.60 -7.43 3.46
N ALA A 9 10.47 -7.13 4.10
CA ALA A 9 9.21 -6.97 3.40
C ALA A 9 9.19 -5.69 2.53
N SER A 10 9.90 -4.63 2.92
CA SER A 10 10.08 -3.44 2.08
C SER A 10 10.95 -3.75 0.85
N ASP A 11 12.05 -4.48 1.05
CA ASP A 11 12.95 -4.89 -0.02
C ASP A 11 12.21 -5.73 -1.09
N ILE A 12 11.45 -6.74 -0.66
CA ILE A 12 10.64 -7.56 -1.58
C ILE A 12 9.61 -6.69 -2.31
N CYS A 13 8.95 -5.76 -1.61
CA CYS A 13 7.95 -4.87 -2.23
C CYS A 13 8.57 -4.01 -3.34
N MET A 14 9.73 -3.42 -3.08
CA MET A 14 10.44 -2.54 -4.01
C MET A 14 11.05 -3.30 -5.18
N ASN A 15 11.82 -4.35 -4.88
CA ASN A 15 12.72 -4.97 -5.86
C ASN A 15 12.08 -6.15 -6.59
N GLN A 16 11.15 -6.86 -5.95
CA GLN A 16 10.49 -8.03 -6.56
C GLN A 16 9.09 -7.66 -7.05
N CYS A 17 8.22 -7.18 -6.15
CA CYS A 17 6.85 -6.82 -6.49
C CYS A 17 6.76 -5.50 -7.28
N ARG A 18 7.85 -4.71 -7.33
CA ARG A 18 7.91 -3.38 -7.96
C ARG A 18 6.74 -2.48 -7.57
N ALA A 19 6.35 -2.51 -6.30
CA ALA A 19 5.20 -1.79 -5.76
C ALA A 19 3.90 -1.98 -6.56
N GLY A 20 3.65 -3.18 -7.09
CA GLY A 20 2.42 -3.49 -7.85
C GLY A 20 1.14 -3.20 -7.07
N CYS A 21 1.19 -3.26 -5.73
CA CYS A 21 0.07 -2.91 -4.84
C CYS A 21 -0.20 -1.41 -4.70
N CYS A 22 0.75 -0.58 -5.10
CA CYS A 22 0.69 0.87 -4.96
C CYS A 22 0.56 1.57 -6.32
N ARG A 23 0.22 0.83 -7.39
CA ARG A 23 0.16 1.32 -8.78
C ARG A 23 -1.07 0.75 -9.52
N GLY A 24 -1.57 1.49 -10.49
CA GLY A 24 -2.79 1.22 -11.24
C GLY A 24 -4.03 1.94 -10.66
N PRO A 25 -5.23 1.66 -11.21
CA PRO A 25 -6.48 2.32 -10.85
C PRO A 25 -7.06 1.82 -9.53
N ILE A 26 -6.24 1.85 -8.48
CA ILE A 26 -6.58 1.40 -7.12
C ILE A 26 -7.20 2.56 -6.35
N VAL A 27 -8.22 2.24 -5.55
CA VAL A 27 -8.75 3.14 -4.51
C VAL A 27 -8.31 2.60 -3.16
N LEU A 28 -7.50 3.37 -2.45
CA LEU A 28 -7.14 3.08 -1.06
C LEU A 28 -8.22 3.65 -0.15
N GLU A 29 -8.83 2.75 0.63
CA GLU A 29 -9.74 3.10 1.69
C GLU A 29 -9.00 3.25 3.02
N LEU A 30 -9.23 4.39 3.68
CA LEU A 30 -8.71 4.74 5.00
C LEU A 30 -9.86 4.73 5.99
N THR A 31 -9.64 4.17 7.18
CA THR A 31 -10.59 4.33 8.29
C THR A 31 -10.59 5.79 8.78
N PRO A 32 -11.62 6.23 9.53
CA PRO A 32 -11.65 7.58 10.10
C PRO A 32 -10.39 7.92 10.91
N GLU A 33 -9.85 6.95 11.64
CA GLU A 33 -8.66 7.13 12.50
C GLU A 33 -7.36 7.21 11.69
N GLU A 34 -7.36 6.68 10.46
CA GLU A 34 -6.18 6.66 9.58
C GLU A 34 -6.05 7.94 8.73
N VAL A 35 -7.14 8.69 8.53
CA VAL A 35 -7.15 9.89 7.68
C VAL A 35 -6.11 10.91 8.16
N ALA A 36 -6.16 11.30 9.44
CA ALA A 36 -5.27 12.32 9.96
C ALA A 36 -3.78 11.88 9.95
N PRO A 37 -3.40 10.69 10.47
CA PRO A 37 -2.03 10.19 10.34
C PRO A 37 -1.53 10.12 8.89
N PHE A 38 -2.39 9.72 7.95
CA PHE A 38 -2.00 9.63 6.55
C PHE A 38 -1.75 11.01 5.93
N GLN A 39 -2.57 12.01 6.29
CA GLN A 39 -2.36 13.41 5.89
C GLN A 39 -1.06 13.97 6.45
N ASP A 40 -0.77 13.74 7.72
CA ASP A 40 0.46 14.19 8.37
C ASP A 40 1.71 13.62 7.68
N GLN A 41 1.66 12.35 7.28
CA GLN A 41 2.76 11.73 6.55
C GLN A 41 2.93 12.33 5.15
N ALA A 42 1.84 12.61 4.43
CA ALA A 42 1.94 13.29 3.13
C ALA A 42 2.57 14.67 3.27
N LEU A 43 2.15 15.43 4.27
CA LEU A 43 2.69 16.76 4.55
C LEU A 43 4.20 16.70 4.83
N ARG A 44 4.64 15.79 5.70
CA ARG A 44 6.08 15.58 5.99
C ARG A 44 6.89 15.18 4.75
N LEU A 45 6.26 14.48 3.82
CA LEU A 45 6.87 14.02 2.58
C LEU A 45 6.78 15.03 1.42
N GLY A 46 6.12 16.17 1.63
CA GLY A 46 5.79 17.14 0.58
C GLY A 46 4.95 16.53 -0.55
N ALA A 47 4.18 15.48 -0.25
CA ALA A 47 3.32 14.84 -1.21
C ALA A 47 2.00 15.62 -1.31
N ASP A 48 1.62 16.01 -2.53
CA ASP A 48 0.26 16.49 -2.79
C ASP A 48 -0.70 15.31 -2.56
N LEU A 49 -1.60 15.45 -1.60
CA LEU A 49 -2.52 14.40 -1.17
C LEU A 49 -3.93 14.96 -1.14
N GLN A 50 -4.77 14.33 -1.95
CA GLN A 50 -6.21 14.54 -2.01
C GLN A 50 -6.90 13.34 -1.37
N ILE A 51 -7.71 13.59 -0.34
CA ILE A 51 -8.56 12.59 0.32
C ILE A 51 -10.02 12.97 0.09
N GLY A 52 -10.75 12.12 -0.63
CA GLY A 52 -12.20 12.21 -0.72
C GLY A 52 -12.86 11.63 0.52
N ARG A 53 -14.09 12.07 0.85
CA ARG A 53 -14.88 11.45 1.92
C ARG A 53 -15.38 10.08 1.50
N SER A 54 -15.17 9.07 2.34
CA SER A 54 -15.78 7.76 2.19
C SER A 54 -17.20 7.74 2.76
N PRO A 55 -18.14 6.97 2.18
CA PRO A 55 -19.47 6.76 2.74
C PRO A 55 -19.47 6.18 4.17
N GLN A 56 -18.40 5.47 4.56
CA GLN A 56 -18.23 4.88 5.88
C GLN A 56 -17.62 5.85 6.91
N GLY A 57 -17.47 7.13 6.56
CA GLY A 57 -16.95 8.17 7.45
C GLY A 57 -15.42 8.30 7.47
N GLY A 58 -14.72 7.48 6.69
CA GLY A 58 -13.27 7.56 6.51
C GLY A 58 -12.87 8.40 5.29
N GLY A 59 -11.75 8.02 4.67
CA GLY A 59 -11.22 8.68 3.48
C GLY A 59 -10.95 7.71 2.34
N TRP A 60 -11.08 8.17 1.10
CA TRP A 60 -10.63 7.45 -0.09
C TRP A 60 -9.55 8.23 -0.82
N VAL A 61 -8.48 7.52 -1.19
CA VAL A 61 -7.39 8.04 -2.02
C VAL A 61 -7.40 7.27 -3.33
N ARG A 62 -7.69 7.95 -4.44
CA ARG A 62 -7.74 7.34 -5.77
C ARG A 62 -6.40 7.52 -6.44
N PHE A 63 -5.72 6.42 -6.79
CA PHE A 63 -4.39 6.51 -7.38
C PHE A 63 -4.41 7.11 -8.78
N ALA A 64 -5.53 6.98 -9.49
CA ALA A 64 -5.77 7.61 -10.80
C ALA A 64 -5.67 9.15 -10.77
N ASP A 65 -5.82 9.78 -9.60
CA ASP A 65 -5.71 11.23 -9.45
C ASP A 65 -4.24 11.70 -9.39
N TYR A 66 -3.27 10.77 -9.44
CA TYR A 66 -1.84 11.06 -9.31
C TYR A 66 -1.04 10.61 -10.54
N PRO A 67 0.09 11.29 -10.86
CA PRO A 67 0.92 10.94 -12.00
C PRO A 67 1.41 9.49 -11.98
N GLY A 68 1.11 8.76 -13.05
CA GLY A 68 1.47 7.34 -13.20
C GLY A 68 0.59 6.40 -12.39
N GLU A 69 -0.63 6.84 -12.04
CA GLU A 69 -1.66 6.06 -11.36
C GLU A 69 -1.11 5.35 -10.11
N ARG A 70 -0.55 6.11 -9.17
CA ARG A 70 0.16 5.53 -8.03
C ARG A 70 -0.17 6.20 -6.71
N CYS A 71 0.12 5.49 -5.63
CA CYS A 71 0.04 6.06 -4.28
C CYS A 71 0.95 7.30 -4.16
N PRO A 72 0.47 8.43 -3.62
CA PRO A 72 1.28 9.64 -3.44
C PRO A 72 2.47 9.43 -2.48
N MET A 73 2.40 8.40 -1.62
CA MET A 73 3.49 8.04 -0.71
C MET A 73 4.58 7.20 -1.37
N LEU A 74 4.37 6.73 -2.60
CA LEU A 74 5.32 5.91 -3.34
C LEU A 74 6.38 6.80 -4.02
N ASP A 75 7.65 6.45 -3.83
CA ASP A 75 8.74 7.05 -4.61
C ASP A 75 8.67 6.54 -6.06
N GLY A 76 8.52 7.47 -7.01
CA GLY A 76 8.33 7.12 -8.41
C GLY A 76 9.56 6.55 -9.12
N LYS A 77 10.76 6.69 -8.55
CA LYS A 77 12.02 6.22 -9.15
C LYS A 77 12.46 4.86 -8.59
N THR A 78 12.31 4.69 -7.28
CA THR A 78 12.79 3.52 -6.53
C THR A 78 11.68 2.54 -6.16
N PHE A 79 10.42 2.91 -6.36
CA PHE A 79 9.25 2.16 -5.89
C PHE A 79 9.22 1.95 -4.38
N ALA A 80 9.98 2.75 -3.61
CA ALA A 80 9.96 2.72 -2.16
C ALA A 80 8.66 3.29 -1.62
N CYS A 81 7.98 2.53 -0.76
CA CYS A 81 6.90 3.09 0.06
C CYS A 81 7.54 3.93 1.17
N ARG A 82 7.41 5.26 1.08
CA ARG A 82 8.06 6.19 2.02
C ARG A 82 7.48 6.14 3.43
N ILE A 83 6.34 5.47 3.61
CA ILE A 83 5.65 5.26 4.88
C ILE A 83 5.53 3.78 5.25
N TYR A 84 6.45 2.91 4.81
CA TYR A 84 6.28 1.45 4.89
C TYR A 84 5.90 0.93 6.30
N ARG A 85 6.43 1.55 7.36
CA ARG A 85 6.14 1.20 8.77
C ARG A 85 4.80 1.75 9.27
N ASP A 86 4.35 2.85 8.70
CA ASP A 86 3.16 3.61 9.08
C ASP A 86 2.00 3.40 8.10
N ARG A 87 2.09 2.33 7.30
CA ARG A 87 1.07 1.97 6.32
C ARG A 87 -0.31 1.85 6.99
N PRO A 88 -1.37 2.37 6.35
CA PRO A 88 -2.74 2.04 6.72
C PRO A 88 -2.96 0.52 6.72
N GLN A 89 -3.94 0.07 7.49
CA GLN A 89 -4.26 -1.35 7.67
C GLN A 89 -4.53 -2.02 6.32
N ARG A 90 -5.30 -1.37 5.44
CA ARG A 90 -5.54 -1.88 4.07
C ARG A 90 -4.25 -2.12 3.28
N CYS A 91 -3.23 -1.30 3.47
CA CYS A 91 -1.92 -1.48 2.83
C CYS A 91 -1.06 -2.57 3.50
N ARG A 92 -1.35 -2.93 4.76
CA ARG A 92 -0.71 -4.05 5.48
C ARG A 92 -1.36 -5.38 5.13
N ASP A 93 -2.67 -5.37 4.98
CA ASP A 93 -3.47 -6.54 4.58
C ASP A 93 -3.28 -6.88 3.10
N PHE A 94 -2.68 -5.97 2.33
CA PHE A 94 -2.35 -6.22 0.94
C PHE A 94 -1.08 -7.08 0.82
N PRO A 95 -1.08 -8.09 -0.06
CA PRO A 95 -2.14 -8.42 -1.01
C PRO A 95 -3.17 -9.38 -0.42
N GLN A 96 -4.46 -9.07 -0.65
CA GLN A 96 -5.56 -9.95 -0.23
C GLN A 96 -5.66 -11.23 -1.08
N ARG A 97 -4.95 -11.29 -2.22
CA ARG A 97 -4.82 -12.46 -3.09
C ARG A 97 -3.40 -12.53 -3.62
N PRO A 98 -2.86 -13.74 -3.89
CA PRO A 98 -1.58 -13.88 -4.54
C PRO A 98 -1.50 -13.09 -5.86
N VAL A 99 -0.45 -12.30 -6.00
CA VAL A 99 -0.06 -11.52 -7.17
C VAL A 99 1.10 -12.26 -7.82
N PRO A 100 0.96 -12.75 -9.07
CA PRO A 100 2.04 -13.46 -9.76
C PRO A 100 3.36 -12.66 -9.73
N GLY A 101 4.43 -13.31 -9.28
CA GLY A 101 5.76 -12.69 -9.17
C GLY A 101 6.01 -11.86 -7.91
N CYS A 102 5.07 -11.79 -6.95
CA CYS A 102 5.25 -11.09 -5.68
C CYS A 102 5.36 -12.05 -4.50
N ALA A 103 6.53 -12.18 -3.89
CA ALA A 103 6.75 -13.11 -2.78
C ALA A 103 6.00 -12.75 -1.48
N ILE A 104 5.58 -11.49 -1.29
CA ILE A 104 4.69 -11.08 -0.18
C ILE A 104 3.26 -11.60 -0.40
N SER A 105 2.92 -11.95 -1.63
CA SER A 105 1.56 -12.32 -2.02
C SER A 105 1.24 -13.80 -1.96
N GLY A 106 2.27 -14.63 -2.04
CA GLY A 106 2.15 -16.06 -1.84
C GLY A 106 2.69 -16.39 -0.46
N TRP A 107 1.80 -16.70 0.49
CA TRP A 107 1.90 -17.88 1.37
C TRP A 107 0.60 -18.06 2.15
N ALA A 108 -0.37 -18.69 1.46
CA ALA A 108 -1.27 -19.66 2.05
C ALA A 108 -1.28 -20.89 1.13
N SER A 109 -0.15 -21.61 1.07
CA SER A 109 -0.20 -23.02 0.70
C SER A 109 -0.74 -23.76 1.91
N GLY A 110 -2.06 -23.96 1.93
CA GLY A 110 -2.78 -24.58 3.04
C GLY A 110 -4.29 -24.41 2.89
N MET A 111 -4.82 -24.61 1.69
CA MET A 111 -6.20 -25.07 1.53
C MET A 111 -6.08 -26.46 0.94
N ASP A 112 -6.23 -27.43 1.83
CA ASP A 112 -6.31 -28.85 1.55
C ASP A 112 -7.39 -29.09 0.51
N ASN A 113 -6.99 -29.61 -0.65
CA ASN A 113 -7.90 -30.30 -1.55
C ASN A 113 -7.74 -31.79 -1.25
N LYS A 114 -8.50 -32.28 -0.28
CA LYS A 114 -8.82 -33.71 -0.14
C LYS A 114 -10.16 -33.90 0.53
#